data_AF-A0A0Q8F7A9-F1
#
_entry.id   AF-A0A0Q8F7A9-F1
#
_cell.length_a   1.000
_cell.length_b   1.000
_cell.length_c   1.000
_cell.angle_alpha   90.00
_cell.angle_beta   90.00
_cell.angle_gamma   90.00
#
_symmetry.space_group_name_H-M   'P 1'
#
loop_
_entity.id
_entity.type
_entity.pdbx_description
1 polymer ?
#
loop_
_entity_poly.entity_id
_entity_poly.type
_entity_poly.pdbx_seq_one_letter_code
_entity_poly.pdbx_strand_id
1 'polypeptide(L)'
;MQDQRYDVIVVGAGFAGLACAHALALRGFRACVIDRKQDLGERLHTTGILVQEACDAPLLAGLPPTLVRAVPHVRLYAPNLRSVRLGADGYRFFTTDTPALMRWLGERAEACGVELKRGCGFRNAVRISTGWQVEGVGHARFLVGADGARSRVAQRLGLGRVNQFLHGVEYEFDGVALREPDALHCFVSKRFAPGYLGWVAQTPTGVQAGLARRYRPGSTQAPDMVGFLHHIAPMTGLMATRRPDSVRAGLIPCGGPVRPMGRDDVVLVGDAAGMVSPLTAGGIHSGLRHGAMTGRLLASRLSGVVATDVAMTPPVPGFALKRLLRWAFDHGQFDAPMDLLLTARPVRRLVEQLCFHRRGGRVPDPDGPA
;
A
#
# COMPACT_ATOMS: atom_id res chain seq x y z
N MET A 1 -35.73 -4.06 -12.48
CA MET A 1 -34.67 -3.51 -11.61
C MET A 1 -34.65 -2.01 -11.84
N GLN A 2 -34.77 -1.19 -10.78
CA GLN A 2 -34.63 0.26 -10.94
C GLN A 2 -33.22 0.57 -11.48
N ASP A 3 -33.15 1.33 -12.56
CA ASP A 3 -31.91 1.73 -13.21
C ASP A 3 -31.18 2.74 -12.32
N GLN A 4 -30.37 2.24 -11.37
CA GLN A 4 -29.64 3.09 -10.44
C GLN A 4 -28.61 3.92 -11.21
N ARG A 5 -28.66 5.24 -11.03
CA ARG A 5 -27.76 6.20 -11.67
C ARG A 5 -26.83 6.84 -10.64
N TYR A 6 -25.55 6.82 -10.98
CA TYR A 6 -24.47 7.44 -10.22
C TYR A 6 -23.71 8.43 -11.08
N ASP A 7 -23.05 9.40 -10.46
CA ASP A 7 -22.06 10.20 -11.18
C ASP A 7 -20.80 9.38 -11.41
N VAL A 8 -20.37 8.62 -10.40
CA VAL A 8 -19.17 7.79 -10.45
C VAL A 8 -19.40 6.44 -9.77
N ILE A 9 -19.05 5.36 -10.45
CA ILE A 9 -18.84 4.05 -9.81
C ILE A 9 -17.35 3.84 -9.58
N VAL A 10 -16.96 3.47 -8.36
CA VAL A 10 -15.60 3.14 -7.97
C VAL A 10 -15.52 1.64 -7.66
N VAL A 11 -14.67 0.93 -8.39
CA VAL A 11 -14.46 -0.51 -8.21
C VAL A 11 -13.31 -0.75 -7.25
N GLY A 12 -13.62 -1.18 -6.04
CA GLY A 12 -12.66 -1.50 -4.96
C GLY A 12 -12.72 -0.50 -3.82
N ALA A 13 -12.98 -0.99 -2.62
CA ALA A 13 -13.04 -0.24 -1.36
C ALA A 13 -11.71 -0.29 -0.59
N GLY A 14 -10.58 -0.31 -1.30
CA GLY A 14 -9.27 -0.07 -0.71
C GLY A 14 -9.01 1.42 -0.45
N PHE A 15 -7.87 1.76 0.16
CA PHE A 15 -7.48 3.14 0.48
C PHE A 15 -7.70 4.13 -0.68
N ALA A 16 -7.25 3.78 -1.90
CA ALA A 16 -7.37 4.67 -3.06
C ALA A 16 -8.83 4.85 -3.52
N GLY A 17 -9.62 3.77 -3.50
CA GLY A 17 -11.02 3.82 -3.93
C GLY A 17 -11.89 4.62 -2.96
N LEU A 18 -11.75 4.35 -1.66
CA LEU A 18 -12.43 5.11 -0.60
C LEU A 18 -12.02 6.59 -0.62
N ALA A 19 -10.74 6.90 -0.82
CA ALA A 19 -10.29 8.29 -0.92
C ALA A 19 -10.87 9.02 -2.14
N CYS A 20 -11.02 8.31 -3.27
CA CYS A 20 -11.66 8.86 -4.47
C CYS A 20 -13.15 9.16 -4.22
N ALA A 21 -13.89 8.17 -3.71
CA ALA A 21 -15.32 8.31 -3.43
C ALA A 21 -15.61 9.38 -2.37
N HIS A 22 -14.82 9.43 -1.30
CA HIS A 22 -14.92 10.47 -0.28
C HIS A 22 -14.68 11.88 -0.87
N ALA A 23 -13.68 12.05 -1.74
CA ALA A 23 -13.43 13.34 -2.38
C ALA A 23 -14.55 13.82 -3.33
N LEU A 24 -15.25 12.87 -3.97
CA LEU A 24 -16.44 13.12 -4.79
C LEU A 24 -17.65 13.50 -3.92
N ALA A 25 -17.90 12.73 -2.86
CA ALA A 25 -19.02 12.93 -1.96
C ALA A 25 -18.95 14.28 -1.22
N LEU A 26 -17.75 14.71 -0.79
CA LEU A 26 -17.51 16.05 -0.23
C LEU A 26 -17.84 17.20 -1.19
N ARG A 27 -18.05 16.93 -2.48
CA ARG A 27 -18.46 17.91 -3.50
C ARG A 27 -19.91 17.71 -3.95
N GLY A 28 -20.67 16.85 -3.27
CA GLY A 28 -22.09 16.62 -3.54
C GLY A 28 -22.38 15.66 -4.69
N PHE A 29 -21.38 14.93 -5.21
CA PHE A 29 -21.59 13.96 -6.30
C PHE A 29 -21.96 12.58 -5.77
N ARG A 30 -22.85 11.89 -6.49
CA ARG A 30 -23.34 10.55 -6.14
C ARG A 30 -22.30 9.50 -6.53
N ALA A 31 -21.55 9.01 -5.55
CA ALA A 31 -20.55 7.98 -5.70
C ALA A 31 -21.03 6.63 -5.15
N CYS A 32 -20.84 5.56 -5.92
CA CYS A 32 -21.04 4.18 -5.47
C CYS A 32 -19.71 3.44 -5.48
N VAL A 33 -19.30 2.89 -4.35
CA VAL A 33 -18.14 2.00 -4.23
C VAL A 33 -18.64 0.56 -4.20
N ILE A 34 -18.09 -0.29 -5.06
CA ILE A 34 -18.35 -1.73 -5.02
C ILE A 34 -17.11 -2.47 -4.56
N ASP A 35 -17.25 -3.44 -3.65
CA ASP A 35 -16.16 -4.34 -3.28
C ASP A 35 -16.67 -5.79 -3.20
N ARG A 36 -15.83 -6.72 -3.64
CA ARG A 36 -16.12 -8.16 -3.58
C ARG A 36 -16.18 -8.70 -2.16
N LYS A 37 -15.54 -8.02 -1.21
CA LYS A 37 -15.49 -8.42 0.20
C LYS A 37 -16.81 -8.12 0.89
N GLN A 38 -17.25 -9.03 1.77
CA GLN A 38 -18.39 -8.77 2.64
C GLN A 38 -17.98 -7.89 3.82
N ASP A 39 -16.76 -8.07 4.31
CA ASP A 39 -16.15 -7.26 5.35
C ASP A 39 -14.86 -6.63 4.80
N LEU A 40 -14.72 -5.30 4.85
CA LEU A 40 -13.53 -4.62 4.34
C LEU A 40 -12.25 -4.99 5.10
N GLY A 41 -12.38 -5.46 6.35
CA GLY A 41 -11.27 -5.94 7.16
C GLY A 41 -10.79 -7.35 6.80
N GLU A 42 -11.50 -8.09 5.95
CA GLU A 42 -11.11 -9.45 5.57
C GLU A 42 -10.08 -9.46 4.43
N ARG A 43 -9.26 -10.52 4.34
CA ARG A 43 -8.37 -10.81 3.19
C ARG A 43 -7.55 -9.59 2.76
N LEU A 44 -6.83 -8.99 3.71
CA LEU A 44 -6.00 -7.82 3.47
C LEU A 44 -4.73 -8.20 2.70
N HIS A 45 -4.33 -7.32 1.79
CA HIS A 45 -3.12 -7.47 0.96
C HIS A 45 -2.15 -6.30 1.23
N THR A 46 -1.99 -5.95 2.50
CA THR A 46 -1.16 -4.83 2.96
C THR A 46 -0.68 -5.08 4.38
N THR A 47 0.49 -4.53 4.71
CA THR A 47 1.06 -4.53 6.06
C THR A 47 0.37 -3.50 6.97
N GLY A 48 -0.47 -2.62 6.41
CA GLY A 48 -1.11 -1.55 7.17
C GLY A 48 -0.14 -0.56 7.81
N ILE A 49 1.13 -0.51 7.37
CA ILE A 49 2.11 0.46 7.85
C ILE A 49 1.91 1.78 7.09
N LEU A 50 1.61 2.83 7.84
CA LEU A 50 1.43 4.19 7.35
C LEU A 50 2.72 5.00 7.56
N VAL A 51 3.10 5.77 6.55
CA VAL A 51 4.01 6.90 6.75
C VAL A 51 3.25 8.06 7.38
N GLN A 52 3.94 8.97 8.07
CA GLN A 52 3.30 10.09 8.78
C GLN A 52 2.37 10.90 7.87
N GLU A 53 2.79 11.17 6.64
CA GLU A 53 2.03 11.97 5.67
C GLU A 53 0.77 11.24 5.15
N ALA A 54 0.62 9.94 5.40
CA ALA A 54 -0.63 9.25 5.08
C ALA A 54 -1.76 9.68 6.04
N CYS A 55 -1.42 10.02 7.29
CA CYS A 55 -2.37 10.44 8.30
C CYS A 55 -2.99 11.82 8.00
N ASP A 56 -2.31 12.65 7.19
CA ASP A 56 -2.82 13.96 6.75
C ASP A 56 -3.92 13.85 5.68
N ALA A 57 -4.22 12.65 5.18
CA ALA A 57 -5.27 12.46 4.19
C ALA A 57 -6.65 12.79 4.80
N PRO A 58 -7.52 13.56 4.11
CA PRO A 58 -8.84 13.94 4.65
C PRO A 58 -9.71 12.75 5.09
N LEU A 59 -9.57 11.61 4.40
CA LEU A 59 -10.27 10.38 4.76
C LEU A 59 -9.83 9.82 6.13
N LEU A 60 -8.59 10.06 6.55
CA LEU A 60 -8.07 9.67 7.86
C LEU A 60 -8.22 10.75 8.94
N ALA A 61 -8.85 11.90 8.65
CA ALA A 61 -9.11 12.90 9.66
C ALA A 61 -9.98 12.31 10.79
N GLY A 62 -9.53 12.47 12.04
CA GLY A 62 -10.19 11.87 13.20
C GLY A 62 -9.91 10.38 13.40
N LEU A 63 -8.84 9.83 12.80
CA LEU A 63 -8.42 8.44 12.99
C LEU A 63 -8.33 8.10 14.49
N PRO A 64 -9.08 7.09 14.98
CA PRO A 64 -9.05 6.72 16.39
C PRO A 64 -7.65 6.28 16.84
N PRO A 65 -7.12 6.82 17.95
CA PRO A 65 -5.79 6.46 18.44
C PRO A 65 -5.62 4.96 18.75
N THR A 66 -6.70 4.27 19.07
CA THR A 66 -6.71 2.82 19.34
C THR A 66 -6.38 1.97 18.12
N LEU A 67 -6.61 2.49 16.91
CA LEU A 67 -6.37 1.75 15.66
C LEU A 67 -4.93 1.88 15.18
N VAL A 68 -4.10 2.71 15.82
CA VAL A 68 -2.74 2.99 15.39
C VAL A 68 -1.73 2.93 16.53
N ARG A 69 -0.51 2.52 16.20
CA ARG A 69 0.63 2.59 17.09
C ARG A 69 1.76 3.32 16.38
N ALA A 70 2.32 4.34 17.03
CA ALA A 70 3.48 5.06 16.52
C ALA A 70 4.74 4.20 16.56
N VAL A 71 5.55 4.29 15.51
CA VAL A 71 6.84 3.60 15.37
C VAL A 71 7.90 4.66 15.03
N PRO A 72 8.63 5.18 16.03
CA PRO A 72 9.53 6.32 15.87
C PRO A 72 10.79 6.03 15.03
N HIS A 73 11.23 4.78 14.93
CA HIS A 73 12.47 4.45 14.22
C HIS A 73 12.38 3.16 13.42
N VAL A 74 13.29 3.03 12.46
CA VAL A 74 13.52 1.82 11.67
C VAL A 74 14.85 1.22 12.12
N ARG A 75 14.86 -0.08 12.40
CA ARG A 75 16.10 -0.83 12.60
C ARG A 75 16.36 -1.68 11.38
N LEU A 76 17.40 -1.35 10.62
CA LEU A 76 17.75 -2.06 9.39
C LEU A 76 18.87 -3.07 9.69
N TYR A 77 18.63 -4.34 9.35
CA TYR A 77 19.52 -5.46 9.59
C TYR A 77 20.15 -5.94 8.29
N ALA A 78 21.46 -6.20 8.35
CA ALA A 78 22.20 -6.93 7.34
C ALA A 78 21.92 -8.45 7.47
N PRO A 79 22.27 -9.27 6.46
CA PRO A 79 22.15 -10.73 6.53
C PRO A 79 22.78 -11.38 7.76
N ASN A 80 23.87 -10.83 8.29
CA ASN A 80 24.52 -11.30 9.52
C ASN A 80 23.91 -10.75 10.83
N LEU A 81 22.77 -10.07 10.75
CA LEU A 81 22.03 -9.44 11.85
C LEU A 81 22.73 -8.24 12.52
N ARG A 82 23.87 -7.77 12.00
CA ARG A 82 24.34 -6.42 12.34
C ARG A 82 23.30 -5.40 11.89
N SER A 83 23.06 -4.39 12.70
CA SER A 83 21.96 -3.45 12.46
C SER A 83 22.39 -2.00 12.58
N VAL A 84 21.61 -1.12 11.97
CA VAL A 84 21.67 0.32 12.17
C VAL A 84 20.30 0.84 12.57
N ARG A 85 20.25 1.73 13.55
CA ARG A 85 19.06 2.48 13.92
C ARG A 85 18.96 3.74 13.07
N LEU A 86 17.78 3.94 12.47
CA LEU A 86 17.48 5.07 11.60
C LEU A 86 16.22 5.77 12.14
N GLY A 87 16.26 7.08 12.26
CA GLY A 87 15.15 7.88 12.74
C GLY A 87 15.28 9.33 12.30
N ALA A 88 14.25 10.10 12.57
CA ALA A 88 14.22 11.53 12.34
C ALA A 88 13.39 12.20 13.42
N ASP A 89 13.89 13.29 13.99
CA ASP A 89 13.22 13.99 15.07
C ASP A 89 11.83 14.47 14.62
N GLY A 90 10.81 14.14 15.42
CA GLY A 90 9.42 14.48 15.13
C GLY A 90 8.77 13.72 13.95
N TYR A 91 9.45 12.70 13.41
CA TYR A 91 8.91 11.82 12.37
C TYR A 91 8.68 10.40 12.89
N ARG A 92 7.58 9.77 12.47
CA ARG A 92 7.21 8.42 12.86
C ARG A 92 6.43 7.70 11.76
N PHE A 93 6.52 6.38 11.75
CA PHE A 93 5.57 5.53 11.04
C PHE A 93 4.42 5.17 11.97
N PHE A 94 3.36 4.58 11.42
CA PHE A 94 2.29 3.99 12.21
C PHE A 94 1.98 2.59 11.72
N THR A 95 2.01 1.62 12.62
CA THR A 95 1.36 0.32 12.41
C THR A 95 -0.11 0.42 12.79
N THR A 96 -0.96 -0.42 12.21
CA THR A 96 -2.42 -0.31 12.37
C THR A 96 -3.02 -1.62 12.83
N ASP A 97 -4.15 -1.55 13.53
CA ASP A 97 -5.17 -2.61 13.43
C ASP A 97 -5.81 -2.46 12.05
N THR A 98 -5.20 -3.09 11.05
CA THR A 98 -5.59 -2.89 9.64
C THR A 98 -7.02 -3.33 9.35
N PRO A 99 -7.52 -4.48 9.86
CA PRO A 99 -8.91 -4.85 9.69
C PRO A 99 -9.89 -3.80 10.24
N ALA A 100 -9.69 -3.35 11.48
CA ALA A 100 -10.55 -2.34 12.08
C ALA A 100 -10.42 -0.98 11.37
N LEU A 101 -9.21 -0.59 10.95
CA LEU A 101 -8.99 0.61 10.13
C LEU A 101 -9.80 0.56 8.84
N MET A 102 -9.78 -0.55 8.11
CA MET A 102 -10.53 -0.66 6.84
C MET A 102 -12.04 -0.60 7.04
N ARG A 103 -12.57 -1.19 8.13
CA ARG A 103 -13.99 -1.07 8.48
C ARG A 103 -14.36 0.38 8.80
N TRP A 104 -13.57 1.03 9.66
CA TRP A 104 -13.74 2.43 10.03
C TRP A 104 -13.70 3.37 8.81
N LEU A 105 -12.78 3.15 7.87
CA LEU A 105 -12.70 3.93 6.62
C LEU A 105 -13.95 3.75 5.75
N GLY A 106 -14.53 2.53 5.72
CA GLY A 106 -15.78 2.24 5.02
C GLY A 106 -16.97 2.99 5.64
N GLU A 107 -17.14 2.87 6.95
CA GLU A 107 -18.17 3.57 7.73
C GLU A 107 -18.07 5.09 7.56
N ARG A 108 -16.84 5.61 7.57
CA ARG A 108 -16.58 7.04 7.35
C ARG A 108 -16.96 7.49 5.94
N ALA A 109 -16.71 6.67 4.92
CA ALA A 109 -17.16 6.98 3.56
C ALA A 109 -18.69 6.98 3.46
N GLU A 110 -19.37 6.01 4.06
CA GLU A 110 -20.83 5.93 4.13
C GLU A 110 -21.43 7.14 4.85
N ALA A 111 -20.83 7.57 5.98
CA ALA A 111 -21.24 8.76 6.70
C ALA A 111 -21.11 10.06 5.87
N CYS A 112 -20.26 10.07 4.84
CA CYS A 112 -20.16 11.18 3.89
C CYS A 112 -21.14 11.07 2.70
N GLY A 113 -22.02 10.06 2.67
CA GLY A 113 -23.00 9.86 1.60
C GLY A 113 -22.52 8.99 0.44
N VAL A 114 -21.39 8.28 0.58
CA VAL A 114 -20.96 7.26 -0.40
C VAL A 114 -21.82 6.01 -0.23
N GLU A 115 -22.41 5.51 -1.31
CA GLU A 115 -23.04 4.19 -1.29
C GLU A 115 -21.98 3.10 -1.38
N LEU A 116 -21.89 2.21 -0.39
CA LEU A 116 -20.89 1.14 -0.36
C LEU A 116 -21.55 -0.24 -0.48
N LYS A 117 -21.40 -0.86 -1.66
CA LYS A 117 -21.92 -2.21 -1.95
C LYS A 117 -20.85 -3.27 -1.69
N ARG A 118 -20.91 -3.87 -0.51
CA ARG A 118 -20.10 -5.03 -0.10
C ARG A 118 -20.63 -6.31 -0.76
N GLY A 119 -19.77 -7.32 -0.92
CA GLY A 119 -20.10 -8.57 -1.63
C GLY A 119 -20.35 -8.41 -3.14
N CYS A 120 -20.12 -7.21 -3.69
CA CYS A 120 -20.37 -6.85 -5.07
C CYS A 120 -19.05 -6.72 -5.84
N GLY A 121 -18.59 -7.82 -6.44
CA GLY A 121 -17.38 -7.81 -7.26
C GLY A 121 -17.66 -7.35 -8.69
N PHE A 122 -16.76 -6.52 -9.25
CA PHE A 122 -16.84 -6.14 -10.67
C PHE A 122 -16.74 -7.34 -11.61
N ARG A 123 -17.70 -7.44 -12.52
CA ARG A 123 -17.78 -8.49 -13.53
C ARG A 123 -17.40 -7.98 -14.91
N ASN A 124 -18.14 -6.97 -15.37
CA ASN A 124 -17.98 -6.33 -16.66
C ASN A 124 -18.60 -4.92 -16.65
N ALA A 125 -18.25 -4.10 -17.64
CA ALA A 125 -18.94 -2.85 -17.93
C ALA A 125 -18.96 -2.61 -19.44
N VAL A 126 -20.03 -1.97 -19.92
CA VAL A 126 -20.21 -1.63 -21.33
C VAL A 126 -20.38 -0.13 -21.46
N ARG A 127 -19.69 0.47 -22.43
CA ARG A 127 -19.84 1.89 -22.73
C ARG A 127 -21.20 2.13 -23.40
N ILE A 128 -21.91 3.13 -22.92
CA ILE A 128 -23.17 3.63 -23.49
C ILE A 128 -23.03 5.11 -23.81
N SER A 129 -24.04 5.72 -24.45
CA SER A 129 -23.99 7.13 -24.88
C SER A 129 -23.79 8.13 -23.74
N THR A 130 -24.22 7.78 -22.52
CA THR A 130 -24.18 8.64 -21.33
C THR A 130 -23.15 8.20 -20.28
N GLY A 131 -22.22 7.32 -20.64
CA GLY A 131 -21.18 6.81 -19.75
C GLY A 131 -21.03 5.29 -19.80
N TRP A 132 -21.16 4.63 -18.65
CA TRP A 132 -20.90 3.21 -18.47
C TRP A 132 -22.05 2.51 -17.77
N GLN A 133 -22.47 1.36 -18.32
CA GLN A 133 -23.34 0.41 -17.63
C GLN A 133 -22.47 -0.66 -16.96
N VAL A 134 -22.49 -0.72 -15.63
CA VAL A 134 -21.74 -1.71 -14.84
C VAL A 134 -22.68 -2.87 -14.45
N GLU A 135 -22.31 -4.09 -14.85
CA GLU A 135 -23.12 -5.29 -14.65
C GLU A 135 -23.43 -5.53 -13.16
N GLY A 136 -24.72 -5.61 -12.81
CA GLY A 136 -25.17 -5.84 -11.44
C GLY A 136 -25.11 -4.61 -10.51
N VAL A 137 -24.73 -3.44 -11.03
CA VAL A 137 -24.56 -2.22 -10.22
C VAL A 137 -25.46 -1.08 -10.70
N GLY A 138 -25.37 -0.71 -11.99
CA GLY A 138 -26.13 0.40 -12.56
C GLY A 138 -25.32 1.25 -13.55
N HIS A 139 -25.87 2.42 -13.87
CA HIS A 139 -25.28 3.41 -14.76
C HIS A 139 -24.37 4.39 -14.00
N ALA A 140 -23.23 4.73 -14.59
CA ALA A 140 -22.38 5.84 -14.14
C ALA A 140 -21.83 6.67 -15.28
N ARG A 141 -21.62 7.96 -15.05
CA ARG A 141 -20.95 8.85 -16.02
C ARG A 141 -19.46 8.52 -16.13
N PHE A 142 -18.81 8.26 -14.99
CA PHE A 142 -17.41 7.85 -14.91
C PHE A 142 -17.24 6.52 -14.15
N LEU A 143 -16.21 5.77 -14.52
CA LEU A 143 -15.83 4.52 -13.85
C LEU A 143 -14.38 4.62 -13.33
N VAL A 144 -14.17 4.30 -12.06
CA VAL A 144 -12.84 4.30 -11.43
C VAL A 144 -12.42 2.88 -11.09
N GLY A 145 -11.31 2.40 -11.65
CA GLY A 145 -10.70 1.13 -11.27
C GLY A 145 -9.74 1.30 -10.10
N ALA A 146 -10.14 0.88 -8.90
CA ALA A 146 -9.34 0.85 -7.67
C ALA A 146 -9.15 -0.60 -7.17
N ASP A 147 -9.23 -1.58 -8.06
CA ASP A 147 -9.42 -3.00 -7.79
C ASP A 147 -8.10 -3.79 -7.60
N GLY A 148 -7.07 -3.09 -7.15
CA GLY A 148 -5.80 -3.67 -6.71
C GLY A 148 -4.87 -4.11 -7.84
N ALA A 149 -3.79 -4.80 -7.43
CA ALA A 149 -2.62 -5.11 -8.27
C ALA A 149 -2.92 -5.84 -9.59
N ARG A 150 -3.96 -6.69 -9.65
CA ARG A 150 -4.30 -7.46 -10.86
C ARG A 150 -5.22 -6.70 -11.83
N SER A 151 -5.92 -5.69 -11.34
CA SER A 151 -6.97 -4.88 -11.98
C SER A 151 -7.76 -5.58 -13.09
N ARG A 152 -8.90 -6.15 -12.72
CA ARG A 152 -9.90 -6.69 -13.65
C ARG A 152 -10.53 -5.58 -14.47
N VAL A 153 -10.71 -4.38 -13.91
CA VAL A 153 -11.16 -3.19 -14.66
C VAL A 153 -10.19 -2.90 -15.80
N ALA A 154 -8.89 -2.82 -15.52
CA ALA A 154 -7.90 -2.57 -16.56
C ALA A 154 -7.90 -3.65 -17.65
N GLN A 155 -7.99 -4.92 -17.25
CA GLN A 155 -8.05 -6.04 -18.17
C GLN A 155 -9.28 -5.99 -19.09
N ARG A 156 -10.46 -5.71 -18.54
CA ARG A 156 -11.72 -5.74 -19.30
C ARG A 156 -11.89 -4.54 -20.20
N LEU A 157 -11.37 -3.39 -19.80
CA LEU A 157 -11.60 -2.11 -20.48
C LEU A 157 -10.39 -1.62 -21.28
N GLY A 158 -9.38 -2.48 -21.49
CA GLY A 158 -8.24 -2.20 -22.36
C GLY A 158 -7.31 -1.10 -21.84
N LEU A 159 -7.16 -0.99 -20.51
CA LEU A 159 -6.20 -0.08 -19.88
C LEU A 159 -4.88 -0.80 -19.57
N GLY A 160 -3.85 -0.01 -19.29
CA GLY A 160 -2.53 -0.51 -18.91
C GLY A 160 -2.58 -1.33 -17.62
N ARG A 161 -1.78 -2.39 -17.56
CA ARG A 161 -1.71 -3.31 -16.41
C ARG A 161 -0.31 -3.34 -15.83
N VAL A 162 -0.23 -3.48 -14.51
CA VAL A 162 1.04 -3.75 -13.83
C VAL A 162 1.55 -5.12 -14.28
N ASN A 163 2.85 -5.22 -14.58
CA ASN A 163 3.50 -6.44 -15.04
C ASN A 163 4.73 -6.82 -14.18
N GLN A 164 5.09 -6.00 -13.18
CA GLN A 164 6.19 -6.25 -12.26
C GLN A 164 5.66 -6.22 -10.83
N PHE A 165 5.95 -7.30 -10.09
CA PHE A 165 5.43 -7.50 -8.74
C PHE A 165 6.52 -8.01 -7.79
N LEU A 166 6.32 -7.73 -6.51
CA LEU A 166 6.80 -8.55 -5.41
C LEU A 166 5.69 -9.50 -4.98
N HIS A 167 6.06 -10.64 -4.40
CA HIS A 167 5.14 -11.53 -3.71
C HIS A 167 5.48 -11.51 -2.23
N GLY A 168 4.53 -11.03 -1.41
CA GLY A 168 4.68 -10.92 0.04
C GLY A 168 3.80 -11.91 0.78
N VAL A 169 4.33 -12.41 1.89
CA VAL A 169 3.62 -13.18 2.92
C VAL A 169 3.89 -12.53 4.27
N GLU A 170 2.86 -12.41 5.09
CA GLU A 170 2.91 -11.82 6.42
C GLU A 170 2.12 -12.69 7.38
N TYR A 171 2.72 -12.93 8.54
CA TYR A 171 2.18 -13.68 9.67
C TYR A 171 1.84 -12.69 10.77
N GLU A 172 0.63 -12.79 11.31
CA GLU A 172 0.17 -12.01 12.45
C GLU A 172 0.11 -12.88 13.71
N PHE A 173 0.55 -12.31 14.82
CA PHE A 173 0.61 -12.97 16.12
C PHE A 173 -0.03 -12.09 17.18
N ASP A 174 -1.21 -12.47 17.64
CA ASP A 174 -2.02 -11.68 18.54
C ASP A 174 -1.48 -11.73 19.98
N GLY A 175 -1.49 -10.59 20.66
CA GLY A 175 -1.02 -10.47 22.04
C GLY A 175 0.48 -10.73 22.25
N VAL A 176 1.27 -10.82 21.18
CA VAL A 176 2.74 -10.91 21.27
C VAL A 176 3.34 -9.52 21.42
N ALA A 177 4.43 -9.44 22.18
CA ALA A 177 5.27 -8.25 22.28
C ALA A 177 6.67 -8.52 21.72
N LEU A 178 7.19 -7.58 20.95
CA LEU A 178 8.59 -7.60 20.52
C LEU A 178 9.52 -7.15 21.65
N ARG A 179 10.79 -7.56 21.58
CA ARG A 179 11.85 -7.05 22.44
C ARG A 179 12.04 -5.53 22.28
N GLU A 180 11.87 -5.01 21.06
CA GLU A 180 11.93 -3.58 20.76
C GLU A 180 10.63 -3.13 20.05
N PRO A 181 9.54 -2.88 20.79
CA PRO A 181 8.20 -2.66 20.21
C PRO A 181 8.04 -1.32 19.49
N ASP A 182 9.01 -0.40 19.64
CA ASP A 182 8.96 0.93 19.03
C ASP A 182 9.81 1.01 17.74
N ALA A 183 10.29 -0.13 17.23
CA ALA A 183 11.02 -0.23 15.97
C ALA A 183 10.20 -0.90 14.87
N LEU A 184 10.35 -0.39 13.65
CA LEU A 184 10.12 -1.18 12.44
C LEU A 184 11.42 -1.92 12.11
N HIS A 185 11.46 -3.23 12.38
CA HIS A 185 12.62 -4.06 12.05
C HIS A 185 12.56 -4.44 10.58
N CYS A 186 13.58 -4.08 9.80
CA CYS A 186 13.71 -4.39 8.37
C CYS A 186 14.94 -5.26 8.14
N PHE A 187 14.78 -6.41 7.49
CA PHE A 187 15.83 -7.39 7.29
C PHE A 187 16.18 -7.51 5.80
N VAL A 188 17.38 -7.06 5.42
CA VAL A 188 17.89 -7.29 4.08
C VAL A 188 18.50 -8.68 4.04
N SER A 189 17.90 -9.58 3.26
CA SER A 189 18.42 -10.95 3.11
C SER A 189 18.09 -11.49 1.74
N LYS A 190 19.11 -11.78 0.92
CA LYS A 190 18.90 -12.45 -0.38
C LYS A 190 18.34 -13.86 -0.20
N ARG A 191 18.75 -14.56 0.86
CA ARG A 191 18.29 -15.91 1.20
C ARG A 191 16.78 -15.97 1.37
N PHE A 192 16.21 -15.07 2.17
CA PHE A 192 14.78 -15.12 2.50
C PHE A 192 13.91 -14.25 1.57
N ALA A 193 14.41 -13.09 1.20
CA ALA A 193 13.67 -12.05 0.49
C ALA A 193 14.43 -11.56 -0.77
N PRO A 194 14.73 -12.45 -1.74
CA PRO A 194 15.49 -12.07 -2.93
C PRO A 194 14.74 -11.00 -3.72
N GLY A 195 15.44 -9.91 -4.00
CA GLY A 195 14.91 -8.71 -4.64
C GLY A 195 14.06 -7.84 -3.74
N TYR A 196 13.95 -8.04 -2.42
CA TYR A 196 13.37 -7.06 -1.47
C TYR A 196 13.89 -7.26 -0.02
N LEU A 197 13.00 -7.33 0.98
CA LEU A 197 13.33 -7.44 2.41
C LEU A 197 12.24 -8.17 3.22
N GLY A 198 12.59 -8.58 4.43
CA GLY A 198 11.66 -8.98 5.49
C GLY A 198 11.40 -7.84 6.47
N TRP A 199 10.29 -7.88 7.19
CA TRP A 199 9.93 -6.90 8.20
C TRP A 199 9.29 -7.54 9.43
N VAL A 200 9.45 -6.90 10.59
CA VAL A 200 8.74 -7.21 11.83
C VAL A 200 8.37 -5.91 12.53
N ALA A 201 7.13 -5.77 12.98
CA ALA A 201 6.69 -4.59 13.71
C ALA A 201 5.61 -4.94 14.75
N GLN A 202 5.64 -4.24 15.87
CA GLN A 202 4.56 -4.26 16.85
C GLN A 202 3.36 -3.52 16.27
N THR A 203 2.17 -4.13 16.32
CA THR A 203 0.88 -3.52 15.97
C THR A 203 0.09 -3.20 17.24
N PRO A 204 -1.07 -2.50 17.15
CA PRO A 204 -1.97 -2.32 18.30
C PRO A 204 -2.48 -3.65 18.90
N THR A 205 -2.52 -4.73 18.12
CA THR A 205 -3.12 -6.01 18.51
C THR A 205 -2.09 -7.11 18.80
N GLY A 206 -0.82 -6.92 18.41
CA GLY A 206 0.20 -7.94 18.54
C GLY A 206 1.42 -7.65 17.66
N VAL A 207 1.89 -8.63 16.91
CA VAL A 207 3.06 -8.51 16.02
C VAL A 207 2.70 -8.93 14.61
N GLN A 208 3.19 -8.18 13.62
CA GLN A 208 3.24 -8.64 12.24
C GLN A 208 4.67 -8.91 11.81
N ALA A 209 4.90 -10.06 11.18
CA ALA A 209 6.19 -10.46 10.64
C ALA A 209 6.00 -10.97 9.22
N GLY A 210 6.68 -10.37 8.24
CA GLY A 210 6.51 -10.72 6.84
C GLY A 210 7.78 -10.68 6.05
N LEU A 211 7.73 -11.27 4.86
CA LEU A 211 8.77 -11.16 3.86
C LEU A 211 8.16 -11.05 2.49
N ALA A 212 8.80 -10.27 1.63
CA ALA A 212 8.44 -10.22 0.22
C ALA A 212 9.68 -10.39 -0.64
N ARG A 213 9.46 -10.97 -1.82
CA ARG A 213 10.52 -11.26 -2.78
C ARG A 213 10.07 -10.92 -4.18
N ARG A 214 11.00 -10.76 -5.11
CA ARG A 214 10.69 -10.53 -6.53
C ARG A 214 9.82 -11.67 -7.04
N TYR A 215 8.65 -11.32 -7.58
CA TYR A 215 7.75 -12.30 -8.16
C TYR A 215 8.28 -12.73 -9.54
N ARG A 216 8.41 -14.04 -9.73
CA ARG A 216 8.70 -14.65 -11.04
C ARG A 216 7.44 -15.37 -11.50
N PRO A 217 6.90 -15.07 -12.70
CA PRO A 217 5.75 -15.78 -13.24
C PRO A 217 5.99 -17.30 -13.22
N GLY A 218 5.00 -18.07 -12.75
CA GLY A 218 5.09 -19.53 -12.65
C GLY A 218 5.83 -20.05 -11.40
N SER A 219 6.40 -19.18 -10.56
CA SER A 219 6.98 -19.61 -9.29
C SER A 219 5.87 -19.97 -8.29
N THR A 220 5.84 -21.22 -7.85
CA THR A 220 4.91 -21.74 -6.84
C THR A 220 5.52 -21.78 -5.44
N GLN A 221 6.83 -21.58 -5.33
CA GLN A 221 7.52 -21.66 -4.04
C GLN A 221 7.04 -20.51 -3.14
N ALA A 222 6.61 -20.86 -1.93
CA ALA A 222 6.29 -19.88 -0.91
C ALA A 222 7.59 -19.29 -0.32
N PRO A 223 7.56 -18.01 0.10
CA PRO A 223 8.45 -17.50 1.15
C PRO A 223 8.76 -18.49 2.28
N ASP A 224 10.05 -18.69 2.61
CA ASP A 224 10.47 -19.48 3.76
C ASP A 224 10.29 -18.67 5.06
N MET A 225 9.03 -18.55 5.49
CA MET A 225 8.68 -17.83 6.71
C MET A 225 9.24 -18.49 7.97
N VAL A 226 9.27 -19.81 8.03
CA VAL A 226 9.76 -20.55 9.21
C VAL A 226 11.25 -20.31 9.39
N GLY A 227 12.05 -20.50 8.34
CA GLY A 227 13.49 -20.22 8.37
C GLY A 227 13.78 -18.75 8.66
N PHE A 228 12.99 -17.82 8.12
CA PHE A 228 13.11 -16.40 8.41
C PHE A 228 12.84 -16.09 9.90
N LEU A 229 11.76 -16.60 10.47
CA LEU A 229 11.44 -16.41 11.90
C LEU A 229 12.52 -16.99 12.80
N HIS A 230 13.05 -18.18 12.49
CA HIS A 230 14.18 -18.76 13.21
C HIS A 230 15.42 -17.87 13.16
N HIS A 231 15.72 -17.29 11.99
CA HIS A 231 16.88 -16.42 11.81
C HIS A 231 16.78 -15.12 12.61
N ILE A 232 15.60 -14.50 12.68
CA ILE A 232 15.42 -13.19 13.33
C ILE A 232 15.04 -13.27 14.81
N ALA A 233 14.64 -14.45 15.31
CA ALA A 233 14.21 -14.65 16.70
C ALA A 233 15.19 -14.08 17.75
N PRO A 234 16.54 -14.19 17.61
CA PRO A 234 17.48 -13.60 18.56
C PRO A 234 17.35 -12.07 18.69
N MET A 235 16.93 -11.39 17.61
CA MET A 235 16.81 -9.93 17.58
C MET A 235 15.43 -9.44 18.01
N THR A 236 14.37 -10.17 17.67
CA THR A 236 12.98 -9.72 17.86
C THR A 236 12.32 -10.28 19.12
N GLY A 237 12.81 -11.42 19.62
CA GLY A 237 12.15 -12.19 20.68
C GLY A 237 10.91 -12.97 20.20
N LEU A 238 10.57 -12.90 18.91
CA LEU A 238 9.45 -13.63 18.33
C LEU A 238 9.83 -15.11 18.19
N MET A 239 9.18 -15.97 18.96
CA MET A 239 9.45 -17.42 18.93
C MET A 239 9.03 -18.02 17.59
N ALA A 240 10.00 -18.60 16.87
CA ALA A 240 9.76 -19.22 15.57
C ALA A 240 8.80 -20.43 15.59
N THR A 241 8.61 -21.05 16.77
CA THR A 241 7.68 -22.16 16.98
C THR A 241 6.23 -21.71 17.18
N ARG A 242 5.98 -20.42 17.42
CA ARG A 242 4.63 -19.90 17.57
C ARG A 242 3.92 -19.95 16.22
N ARG A 243 2.72 -20.53 16.19
CA ARG A 243 1.88 -20.52 14.99
C ARG A 243 1.26 -19.14 14.79
N PRO A 244 1.16 -18.64 13.55
CA PRO A 244 0.48 -17.39 13.28
C PRO A 244 -1.03 -17.54 13.52
N ASP A 245 -1.63 -16.50 14.09
CA ASP A 245 -3.07 -16.39 14.30
C ASP A 245 -3.77 -16.02 12.99
N SER A 246 -3.06 -15.30 12.10
CA SER A 246 -3.52 -14.93 10.76
C SER A 246 -2.38 -14.93 9.75
N VAL A 247 -2.70 -15.18 8.47
CA VAL A 247 -1.75 -15.10 7.36
C VAL A 247 -2.31 -14.21 6.26
N ARG A 248 -1.51 -13.24 5.82
CA ARG A 248 -1.78 -12.39 4.67
C ARG A 248 -0.77 -12.70 3.57
N ALA A 249 -1.25 -12.73 2.32
CA ALA A 249 -0.38 -12.89 1.16
C ALA A 249 -0.90 -12.07 -0.01
N GLY A 250 -0.01 -11.56 -0.84
CA GLY A 250 -0.41 -10.69 -1.95
C GLY A 250 0.70 -10.32 -2.92
N LEU A 251 0.27 -9.88 -4.09
CA LEU A 251 1.15 -9.24 -5.08
C LEU A 251 1.26 -7.76 -4.77
N ILE A 252 2.48 -7.24 -4.76
CA ILE A 252 2.76 -5.83 -4.52
C ILE A 252 3.34 -5.24 -5.82
N PRO A 253 2.64 -4.32 -6.49
CA PRO A 253 3.16 -3.64 -7.68
C PRO A 253 4.53 -3.00 -7.43
N CYS A 254 5.46 -3.16 -8.37
CA CYS A 254 6.77 -2.50 -8.30
C CYS A 254 7.25 -1.91 -9.64
N GLY A 255 6.43 -1.96 -10.69
CA GLY A 255 6.77 -1.43 -12.03
C GLY A 255 6.55 0.08 -12.20
N GLY A 256 5.78 0.71 -11.32
CA GLY A 256 5.36 2.11 -11.45
C GLY A 256 4.10 2.33 -12.29
N PRO A 257 3.78 3.59 -12.64
CA PRO A 257 2.52 3.95 -13.28
C PRO A 257 2.25 3.24 -14.60
N VAL A 258 1.04 2.72 -14.77
CA VAL A 258 0.61 2.05 -16.00
C VAL A 258 0.27 3.04 -17.12
N ARG A 259 0.32 2.58 -18.37
CA ARG A 259 -0.12 3.34 -19.56
C ARG A 259 -0.89 2.42 -20.52
N PRO A 260 -2.06 2.84 -21.06
CA PRO A 260 -2.82 4.02 -20.65
C PRO A 260 -3.46 3.85 -19.25
N MET A 261 -3.53 4.91 -18.45
CA MET A 261 -4.11 4.87 -17.09
C MET A 261 -5.60 5.23 -17.06
N GLY A 262 -6.04 6.02 -18.04
CA GLY A 262 -7.44 6.36 -18.23
C GLY A 262 -7.73 6.54 -19.71
N ARG A 263 -8.99 6.26 -20.08
CA ARG A 263 -9.53 6.33 -21.43
C ARG A 263 -11.06 6.31 -21.34
N ASP A 264 -11.74 7.02 -22.24
CA ASP A 264 -13.20 6.89 -22.46
C ASP A 264 -14.04 6.94 -21.16
N ASP A 265 -13.82 7.96 -20.31
CA ASP A 265 -14.50 8.16 -19.02
C ASP A 265 -14.20 7.09 -17.94
N VAL A 266 -13.15 6.29 -18.15
CA VAL A 266 -12.59 5.34 -17.17
C VAL A 266 -11.20 5.78 -16.72
N VAL A 267 -10.88 5.61 -15.43
CA VAL A 267 -9.53 5.88 -14.89
C VAL A 267 -9.14 4.89 -13.80
N LEU A 268 -7.86 4.47 -13.78
CA LEU A 268 -7.30 3.62 -12.74
C LEU A 268 -6.70 4.45 -11.60
N VAL A 269 -6.80 3.97 -10.36
CA VAL A 269 -6.16 4.58 -9.19
C VAL A 269 -5.45 3.54 -8.30
N GLY A 270 -4.62 4.03 -7.38
CA GLY A 270 -3.89 3.16 -6.43
C GLY A 270 -3.03 2.09 -7.11
N ASP A 271 -3.07 0.88 -6.57
CA ASP A 271 -2.31 -0.28 -7.05
C ASP A 271 -2.67 -0.68 -8.48
N ALA A 272 -3.94 -0.54 -8.88
CA ALA A 272 -4.39 -0.80 -10.24
C ALA A 272 -3.70 0.13 -11.26
N ALA A 273 -3.39 1.36 -10.84
CA ALA A 273 -2.65 2.33 -11.63
C ALA A 273 -1.12 2.23 -11.47
N GLY A 274 -0.60 1.33 -10.63
CA GLY A 274 0.84 1.22 -10.36
C GLY A 274 1.41 2.32 -9.46
N MET A 275 0.62 2.88 -8.54
CA MET A 275 1.04 3.96 -7.63
C MET A 275 1.93 3.52 -6.45
N VAL A 276 2.38 2.27 -6.43
CA VAL A 276 3.27 1.76 -5.39
C VAL A 276 4.70 2.20 -5.67
N SER A 277 5.40 2.67 -4.63
CA SER A 277 6.82 3.01 -4.69
C SER A 277 7.64 1.79 -5.14
N PRO A 278 8.33 1.84 -6.31
CA PRO A 278 9.08 0.69 -6.82
C PRO A 278 10.13 0.17 -5.86
N LEU A 279 10.74 1.03 -5.04
CA LEU A 279 11.82 0.64 -4.12
C LEU A 279 11.31 0.21 -2.75
N THR A 280 10.41 0.99 -2.13
CA THR A 280 9.98 0.76 -0.75
C THR A 280 8.71 -0.07 -0.62
N ALA A 281 8.09 -0.45 -1.75
CA ALA A 281 6.80 -1.15 -1.81
C ALA A 281 5.64 -0.48 -1.04
N GLY A 282 5.83 0.75 -0.54
CA GLY A 282 4.80 1.55 0.11
C GLY A 282 3.85 2.15 -0.91
N GLY A 283 2.56 1.84 -0.76
CA GLY A 283 1.49 2.29 -1.67
C GLY A 283 0.34 3.04 -1.01
N ILE A 284 0.20 3.00 0.32
CA ILE A 284 -0.97 3.58 1.00
C ILE A 284 -1.03 5.11 0.83
N HIS A 285 0.04 5.83 1.19
CA HIS A 285 0.07 7.30 1.06
C HIS A 285 -0.13 7.76 -0.40
N SER A 286 0.59 7.16 -1.35
CA SER A 286 0.46 7.50 -2.77
C SER A 286 -0.92 7.11 -3.32
N GLY A 287 -1.49 5.98 -2.88
CA GLY A 287 -2.84 5.54 -3.23
C GLY A 287 -3.93 6.47 -2.72
N LEU A 288 -3.87 6.87 -1.44
CA LEU A 288 -4.77 7.86 -0.84
C LEU A 288 -4.72 9.19 -1.59
N ARG A 289 -3.51 9.72 -1.83
CA ARG A 289 -3.32 10.97 -2.58
C ARG A 289 -3.84 10.85 -4.01
N HIS A 290 -3.48 9.78 -4.72
CA HIS A 290 -3.90 9.58 -6.09
C HIS A 290 -5.43 9.47 -6.19
N GLY A 291 -6.04 8.63 -5.35
CA GLY A 291 -7.49 8.48 -5.28
C GLY A 291 -8.21 9.80 -5.01
N ALA A 292 -7.81 10.52 -3.96
CA ALA A 292 -8.43 11.80 -3.62
C ALA A 292 -8.25 12.85 -4.73
N MET A 293 -7.08 12.89 -5.38
CA MET A 293 -6.81 13.82 -6.49
C MET A 293 -7.67 13.50 -7.71
N THR A 294 -7.83 12.21 -8.05
CA THR A 294 -8.72 11.76 -9.13
C THR A 294 -10.18 12.09 -8.80
N GLY A 295 -10.64 11.86 -7.57
CA GLY A 295 -12.00 12.23 -7.15
C GLY A 295 -12.27 13.73 -7.30
N ARG A 296 -11.31 14.58 -6.92
CA ARG A 296 -11.42 16.03 -7.13
C ARG A 296 -11.48 16.42 -8.61
N LEU A 297 -10.64 15.80 -9.45
CA LEU A 297 -10.61 16.05 -10.88
C LEU A 297 -11.93 15.67 -11.56
N LEU A 298 -12.47 14.49 -11.22
CA LEU A 298 -13.77 14.03 -11.72
C LEU A 298 -14.90 14.94 -11.27
N ALA A 299 -14.89 15.41 -10.02
CA ALA A 299 -15.86 16.37 -9.54
C ALA A 299 -15.80 17.71 -10.30
N SER A 300 -14.60 18.21 -10.61
CA SER A 300 -14.43 19.41 -11.44
C SER A 300 -14.94 19.21 -12.87
N ARG A 301 -14.80 18.01 -13.45
CA ARG A 301 -15.40 17.67 -14.74
C ARG A 301 -16.91 17.62 -14.69
N LEU A 302 -17.47 16.97 -13.68
CA LEU A 302 -18.91 16.86 -13.49
C LEU A 302 -19.56 18.23 -13.31
N SER A 303 -18.84 19.17 -12.71
CA SER A 303 -19.26 20.58 -12.51
C SER A 303 -19.04 21.48 -13.74
N GLY A 304 -18.41 20.99 -14.81
CA GLY A 304 -18.07 21.79 -16.00
C GLY A 304 -16.90 22.76 -15.84
N VAL A 305 -16.16 22.71 -14.71
CA VAL A 305 -15.00 23.58 -14.44
C VAL A 305 -13.77 23.17 -15.26
N VAL A 306 -13.64 21.87 -15.54
CA VAL A 306 -12.55 21.31 -16.36
C VAL A 306 -13.14 20.79 -17.66
N ALA A 307 -12.61 21.27 -18.78
CA ALA A 307 -13.02 20.84 -20.11
C ALA A 307 -12.77 19.33 -20.35
N THR A 308 -13.54 18.75 -21.26
CA THR A 308 -13.55 17.29 -21.53
C THR A 308 -12.29 16.78 -22.22
N ASP A 309 -11.52 17.65 -22.85
CA ASP A 309 -10.26 17.40 -23.55
C ASP A 309 -9.04 17.25 -22.62
N VAL A 310 -9.11 17.75 -21.39
CA VAL A 310 -8.06 17.57 -20.38
C VAL A 310 -7.85 16.07 -20.05
N ALA A 311 -6.65 15.65 -19.67
CA ALA A 311 -6.46 14.27 -19.24
C ALA A 311 -7.21 14.01 -17.90
N MET A 312 -7.97 12.92 -17.79
CA MET A 312 -8.63 12.49 -16.53
C MET A 312 -7.66 11.89 -15.51
N THR A 313 -6.37 11.83 -15.86
CA THR A 313 -5.32 11.28 -15.00
C THR A 313 -4.56 12.44 -14.40
N PRO A 314 -4.58 12.62 -13.07
CA PRO A 314 -3.80 13.68 -12.47
C PRO A 314 -2.30 13.35 -12.53
N PRO A 315 -1.40 14.32 -12.27
CA PRO A 315 0.05 14.10 -12.36
C PRO A 315 0.52 12.93 -11.50
N VAL A 316 1.20 11.96 -12.11
CA VAL A 316 1.74 10.78 -11.43
C VAL A 316 3.25 10.86 -11.25
N PRO A 317 3.80 10.33 -10.15
CA PRO A 317 5.25 10.33 -9.93
C PRO A 317 5.95 9.46 -10.97
N GLY A 318 6.98 10.00 -11.61
CA GLY A 318 7.74 9.27 -12.64
C GLY A 318 8.58 8.11 -12.10
N PHE A 319 8.88 8.06 -10.79
CA PHE A 319 9.68 7.05 -10.09
C PHE A 319 11.03 6.64 -10.75
N ALA A 320 11.62 7.47 -11.62
CA ALA A 320 12.80 7.10 -12.39
C ALA A 320 13.97 6.62 -11.51
N LEU A 321 14.37 7.42 -10.51
CA LEU A 321 15.41 7.05 -9.55
C LEU A 321 15.06 5.78 -8.75
N LYS A 322 13.81 5.67 -8.29
CA LYS A 322 13.37 4.49 -7.50
C LYS A 322 13.37 3.20 -8.35
N ARG A 323 13.04 3.29 -9.63
CA ARG A 323 13.14 2.17 -10.57
C ARG A 323 14.59 1.78 -10.84
N LEU A 324 15.48 2.76 -10.99
CA LEU A 324 16.92 2.51 -11.14
C LEU A 324 17.48 1.80 -9.90
N LEU A 325 17.16 2.30 -8.70
CA LEU A 325 17.58 1.68 -7.44
C LEU A 325 17.00 0.27 -7.27
N ARG A 326 15.74 0.05 -7.66
CA ARG A 326 15.15 -1.30 -7.69
C ARG A 326 15.90 -2.22 -8.65
N TRP A 327 16.19 -1.75 -9.87
CA TRP A 327 16.94 -2.54 -10.86
C TRP A 327 18.33 -2.89 -10.32
N ALA A 328 19.04 -1.94 -9.73
CA ALA A 328 20.34 -2.17 -9.10
C ALA A 328 20.23 -3.18 -7.95
N PHE A 329 19.20 -3.09 -7.12
CA PHE A 329 18.95 -4.03 -6.03
C PHE A 329 18.63 -5.44 -6.57
N ASP A 330 17.79 -5.55 -7.60
CA ASP A 330 17.41 -6.84 -8.20
C ASP A 330 18.62 -7.59 -8.82
N HIS A 331 19.61 -6.87 -9.36
CA HIS A 331 20.80 -7.45 -10.00
C HIS A 331 22.03 -7.50 -9.09
N GLY A 332 22.06 -6.67 -8.05
CA GLY A 332 23.21 -6.43 -7.19
C GLY A 332 23.00 -6.79 -5.72
N GLN A 333 21.88 -7.42 -5.34
CA GLN A 333 21.70 -7.92 -3.97
C GLN A 333 22.72 -9.03 -3.70
N PHE A 334 23.80 -8.66 -3.04
CA PHE A 334 24.85 -9.55 -2.55
C PHE A 334 24.93 -9.40 -1.04
N ASP A 335 24.90 -10.52 -0.31
CA ASP A 335 24.85 -10.50 1.15
C ASP A 335 26.16 -9.97 1.76
N ALA A 336 27.33 -10.36 1.22
CA ALA A 336 28.63 -9.96 1.76
C ALA A 336 28.93 -8.43 1.68
N PRO A 337 28.65 -7.72 0.56
CA PRO A 337 28.75 -6.26 0.54
C PRO A 337 27.76 -5.58 1.49
N MET A 338 26.54 -6.11 1.66
CA MET A 338 25.58 -5.56 2.61
C MET A 338 26.06 -5.71 4.06
N ASP A 339 26.61 -6.87 4.42
CA ASP A 339 27.20 -7.13 5.73
C ASP A 339 28.38 -6.20 6.06
N LEU A 340 29.15 -5.80 5.04
CA LEU A 340 30.30 -4.91 5.20
C LEU A 340 29.92 -3.43 5.22
N LEU A 341 28.96 -3.03 4.38
CA LEU A 341 28.71 -1.62 4.08
C LEU A 341 27.50 -1.03 4.82
N LEU A 342 26.60 -1.83 5.39
CA LEU A 342 25.38 -1.30 6.01
C LEU A 342 25.66 -0.32 7.17
N THR A 343 26.70 -0.59 7.95
CA THR A 343 27.13 0.28 9.05
C THR A 343 28.03 1.44 8.59
N ALA A 344 28.44 1.46 7.32
CA ALA A 344 29.26 2.54 6.79
C ALA A 344 28.45 3.85 6.71
N ARG A 345 29.06 4.95 7.18
CA ARG A 345 28.46 6.29 7.20
C ARG A 345 27.77 6.73 5.88
N PRO A 346 28.34 6.52 4.68
CA PRO A 346 27.67 6.94 3.44
C PRO A 346 26.42 6.12 3.13
N VAL A 347 26.43 4.82 3.41
CA VAL A 347 25.26 3.95 3.20
C VAL A 347 24.16 4.28 4.20
N ARG A 348 24.52 4.47 5.48
CA ARG A 348 23.57 4.91 6.51
C ARG A 348 22.83 6.20 6.09
N ARG A 349 23.56 7.24 5.66
CA ARG A 349 22.96 8.50 5.19
C ARG A 349 22.02 8.31 4.01
N LEU A 350 22.38 7.46 3.05
CA LEU A 350 21.53 7.16 1.90
C LEU A 350 20.22 6.50 2.33
N VAL A 351 20.29 5.51 3.24
CA VAL A 351 19.09 4.83 3.75
C VAL A 351 18.23 5.78 4.59
N GLU A 352 18.83 6.62 5.43
CA GLU A 352 18.11 7.66 6.18
C GLU A 352 17.31 8.56 5.25
N GLN A 353 17.88 9.02 4.13
CA GLN A 353 17.15 9.85 3.15
C GLN A 353 16.01 9.11 2.44
N LEU A 354 16.16 7.80 2.25
CA LEU A 354 15.15 6.95 1.61
C LEU A 354 13.97 6.66 2.54
N CYS A 355 14.23 6.47 3.84
CA CYS A 355 13.22 6.21 4.86
C CYS A 355 12.56 7.49 5.41
N PHE A 356 13.33 8.57 5.56
CA PHE A 356 12.95 9.82 6.21
C PHE A 356 13.28 10.99 5.27
N HIS A 357 12.33 11.40 4.42
CA HIS A 357 12.58 12.47 3.45
C HIS A 357 13.05 13.78 4.12
N ARG A 358 14.22 14.29 3.67
CA ARG A 358 14.83 15.62 3.96
C ARG A 358 14.98 16.07 5.42
N ARG A 359 14.61 15.26 6.43
CA ARG A 359 14.64 15.67 7.86
C ARG A 359 15.30 14.66 8.80
N GLY A 360 16.29 13.89 8.33
CA GLY A 360 17.03 12.96 9.19
C GLY A 360 17.93 13.68 10.20
N GLY A 361 17.44 13.88 11.43
CA GLY A 361 18.27 14.13 12.61
C GLY A 361 18.92 12.84 13.11
N ARG A 362 20.10 12.93 13.75
CA ARG A 362 20.81 11.74 14.25
C ARG A 362 20.09 11.18 15.47
N VAL A 363 19.50 9.99 15.36
CA VAL A 363 19.13 9.19 16.54
C VAL A 363 20.36 8.40 17.01
N PRO A 364 20.77 8.51 18.28
CA PRO A 364 21.89 7.74 18.84
C PRO A 364 21.64 6.23 18.69
N ASP A 365 22.69 5.50 18.31
CA ASP A 365 22.68 4.05 18.30
C ASP A 365 23.10 3.56 19.70
N PRO A 366 22.24 2.84 20.46
CA PRO A 366 22.62 2.34 21.77
C PRO A 366 23.77 1.32 21.72
N ASP A 367 24.04 0.74 20.54
CA ASP A 367 25.11 -0.25 20.31
C ASP A 367 26.36 0.38 19.63
N GLY A 368 26.39 1.71 19.45
CA GLY A 368 27.50 2.43 18.83
C GLY A 368 28.62 2.77 19.84
N PRO A 369 29.91 2.73 19.45
CA PRO A 369 30.95 3.29 20.30
C PRO A 369 30.72 4.80 20.46
N ALA A 370 30.78 5.25 21.73
CA ALA A 370 30.58 6.63 22.17
C ALA A 370 31.49 7.64 21.44
#